data_AF-A0AAD6F468-F1
#
_entry.id   AF-A0AAD6F468-F1
#
_cell.length_a   1.000
_cell.length_b   1.000
_cell.length_c   1.000
_cell.angle_alpha   90.00
_cell.angle_beta   90.00
_cell.angle_gamma   90.00
#
_symmetry.space_group_name_H-M   'P 1'
#
loop_
_entity.id
_entity.type
_entity.pdbx_description
1 polymer ?
#
loop_
_entity_poly.entity_id
_entity_poly.type
_entity_poly.pdbx_seq_one_letter_code
_entity_poly.pdbx_strand_id
1 'polypeptide(L)'
;MFEGRDSKLNLALHSTALREDRYFIAGQAIAVSLVHGGPPPGFLAPTLYSCLVGGHSSIKPDLEDIVDADLYEKVKKHIPGNPCVFHAMVTAYS
;
A
#
# COMPACT_ATOMS: atom_id res chain seq x y z
N MET A 1 -8.42 -6.11 6.52
CA MET A 1 -7.62 -5.00 7.09
C MET A 1 -6.30 -4.85 6.34
N PHE A 2 -5.55 -5.94 6.18
CA PHE A 2 -4.42 -6.03 5.25
C PHE A 2 -4.73 -7.04 4.16
N GLU A 3 -4.19 -6.84 2.96
CA GLU A 3 -4.37 -7.72 1.79
C GLU A 3 -3.13 -7.68 0.89
N GLY A 4 -2.99 -8.67 0.01
CA GLY A 4 -1.84 -8.79 -0.89
C GLY A 4 -1.10 -10.10 -0.69
N ARG A 5 0.15 -10.14 -1.18
CA ARG A 5 1.01 -11.34 -1.11
C ARG A 5 1.70 -11.43 0.25
N ASP A 6 2.10 -12.64 0.61
CA ASP A 6 2.91 -12.88 1.81
C ASP A 6 4.15 -11.97 1.82
N SER A 7 4.38 -11.31 2.95
CA SER A 7 5.47 -10.32 3.15
C SER A 7 5.39 -9.07 2.24
N LYS A 8 4.26 -8.83 1.57
CA LYS A 8 3.97 -7.64 0.77
C LYS A 8 2.51 -7.22 0.94
N LEU A 9 2.08 -7.07 2.19
CA LEU A 9 0.71 -6.69 2.51
C LEU A 9 0.52 -5.16 2.43
N ASN A 10 -0.56 -4.74 1.77
CA ASN A 10 -1.07 -3.38 1.71
C ASN A 10 -2.30 -3.22 2.61
N LEU A 11 -2.72 -1.97 2.86
CA LEU A 11 -3.97 -1.70 3.56
C LEU A 11 -5.15 -2.04 2.65
N ALA A 12 -6.01 -2.94 3.11
CA ALA A 12 -7.28 -3.21 2.45
C ALA A 12 -8.28 -2.09 2.78
N LEU A 13 -9.18 -1.75 1.85
CA LEU A 13 -10.29 -0.84 2.14
C LEU A 13 -11.39 -1.60 2.92
N HIS A 14 -11.26 -1.67 4.24
CA HIS A 14 -12.15 -2.46 5.09
C HIS A 14 -12.95 -1.57 6.05
N SER A 15 -14.18 -1.22 5.67
CA SER A 15 -15.05 -0.27 6.39
C SER A 15 -15.29 -0.64 7.86
N THR A 16 -15.48 -1.93 8.17
CA THR A 16 -15.63 -2.39 9.55
C THR A 16 -14.35 -2.17 10.38
N ALA A 17 -13.18 -2.34 9.76
CA ALA A 17 -11.90 -2.15 10.46
C ALA A 17 -11.62 -0.67 10.71
N LEU A 18 -12.12 0.21 9.85
CA LEU A 18 -12.08 1.66 10.05
C LEU A 18 -13.00 2.08 11.19
N ARG A 19 -14.25 1.58 11.22
CA ARG A 19 -15.23 1.92 12.27
C ARG A 19 -14.83 1.43 13.65
N GLU A 20 -14.10 0.32 13.72
CA GLU A 20 -13.64 -0.29 14.97
C GLU A 20 -12.21 0.14 15.35
N ASP A 21 -11.70 1.24 14.78
CA ASP A 21 -10.37 1.79 15.06
C ASP A 21 -9.20 0.81 14.90
N ARG A 22 -9.38 -0.28 14.15
CA ARG A 22 -8.37 -1.34 14.04
C ARG A 22 -7.09 -0.83 13.40
N TYR A 23 -7.20 0.05 12.41
CA TYR A 23 -6.03 0.70 11.78
C TYR A 23 -5.25 1.56 12.77
N PHE A 24 -5.94 2.30 13.63
CA PHE A 24 -5.32 3.12 14.66
C PHE A 24 -4.59 2.24 15.70
N ILE A 25 -5.27 1.19 16.20
CA ILE A 25 -4.71 0.26 17.17
C ILE A 25 -3.49 -0.49 16.58
N ALA A 26 -3.55 -0.94 15.33
CA ALA A 26 -2.42 -1.59 14.68
C ALA A 26 -1.24 -0.63 14.49
N GLY A 27 -1.50 0.63 14.14
CA GLY A 27 -0.48 1.67 14.07
C GLY A 27 0.21 1.89 15.42
N GLN A 28 -0.57 1.97 16.51
CA GLN A 28 -0.02 2.05 17.86
C GLN A 28 0.82 0.82 18.22
N ALA A 29 0.32 -0.39 17.94
CA ALA A 29 1.05 -1.63 18.20
C ALA A 29 2.38 -1.68 17.45
N ILE A 30 2.40 -1.26 16.18
CA ILE A 30 3.62 -1.12 15.37
C ILE A 30 4.58 -0.12 16.02
N ALA A 31 4.10 1.08 16.37
CA ALA A 31 4.92 2.12 16.97
C ALA A 31 5.53 1.66 18.31
N VAL A 32 4.74 1.02 19.17
CA VAL A 32 5.21 0.46 20.45
C VAL A 32 6.28 -0.60 20.21
N SER A 33 6.08 -1.50 19.24
CA SER A 33 7.10 -2.50 18.88
C SER A 33 8.40 -1.81 18.48
N LEU A 34 8.34 -0.83 17.57
CA LEU A 34 9.53 -0.12 17.09
C LEU A 34 10.27 0.64 18.19
N VAL A 35 9.55 1.38 19.05
CA VAL A 35 10.14 2.18 20.13
C VAL A 35 10.89 1.31 21.16
N HIS A 36 10.40 0.10 21.41
CA HIS A 36 10.99 -0.80 22.42
C HIS A 36 11.95 -1.84 21.81
N GLY A 37 12.28 -1.73 20.52
CA GLY A 37 13.17 -2.69 19.84
C GLY A 37 12.53 -4.05 19.57
N GLY A 38 11.20 -4.12 19.56
CA GLY A 38 10.43 -5.27 19.10
C GLY A 38 10.57 -5.50 17.58
N PRO A 39 9.96 -6.57 17.05
CA PRO A 39 10.08 -6.92 15.64
C PRO A 39 9.49 -5.81 14.74
N PRO A 40 10.18 -5.46 13.63
CA PRO A 40 9.63 -4.55 12.64
C PRO A 40 8.46 -5.23 11.90
N PRO A 41 7.51 -4.47 11.33
CA PRO A 41 6.36 -5.04 10.62
C PRO A 41 6.74 -5.57 9.23
N GLY A 42 7.69 -6.50 9.13
CA GLY A 42 8.26 -7.03 7.89
C GLY A 42 7.26 -7.72 6.93
N PHE A 43 5.99 -7.78 7.32
CA PHE A 43 4.89 -8.23 6.50
C PHE A 43 4.32 -7.14 5.56
N LEU A 44 4.59 -5.86 5.81
CA LEU A 44 4.07 -4.74 5.02
C LEU A 44 4.86 -4.55 3.72
N ALA A 45 4.16 -4.13 2.66
CA ALA A 45 4.77 -3.82 1.38
C ALA A 45 5.71 -2.60 1.47
N PRO A 46 6.86 -2.60 0.76
CA PRO A 46 7.78 -1.46 0.71
C PRO A 46 7.12 -0.14 0.23
N THR A 47 6.13 -0.24 -0.65
CA THR A 47 5.35 0.89 -1.16
C THR A 47 4.52 1.54 -0.05
N LEU A 48 3.88 0.73 0.80
CA LEU A 48 3.16 1.22 1.99
C LEU A 48 4.09 1.91 3.00
N TYR A 49 5.27 1.35 3.26
CA TYR A 49 6.26 2.02 4.12
C TYR A 49 6.68 3.38 3.58
N SER A 50 6.95 3.47 2.28
CA SER A 50 7.36 4.71 1.63
C SER A 50 6.26 5.78 1.74
N CYS A 51 5.00 5.36 1.65
CA CYS A 51 3.84 6.23 1.88
C CYS A 51 3.78 6.74 3.33
N LEU A 52 3.91 5.84 4.32
CA LEU A 52 3.83 6.19 5.74
C LEU A 52 4.94 7.14 6.21
N VAL A 53 6.14 7.03 5.64
CA VAL A 53 7.30 7.87 6.01
C VAL A 53 7.31 9.21 5.24
N GLY A 54 6.30 9.48 4.40
CA GLY A 54 6.15 10.77 3.70
C GLY A 54 6.93 10.88 2.38
N GLY A 55 7.39 9.76 1.82
CA GLY A 55 8.18 9.72 0.59
C GLY A 55 7.32 9.73 -0.68
N HIS A 56 6.43 10.71 -0.88
CA HIS A 56 5.57 10.79 -2.08
C HIS A 56 6.37 10.89 -3.39
N SER A 57 7.60 11.38 -3.34
CA SER A 57 8.46 11.57 -4.52
C SER A 57 9.09 10.27 -5.08
N SER A 58 8.98 9.14 -4.39
CA SER A 58 9.61 7.87 -4.83
C SER A 58 8.70 6.65 -4.82
N ILE A 59 7.40 6.80 -4.55
CA ILE A 59 6.46 5.68 -4.62
C ILE A 59 6.27 5.33 -6.09
N LYS A 60 6.71 4.12 -6.48
CA LYS A 60 6.48 3.54 -7.79
C LYS A 60 5.52 2.36 -7.61
N PRO A 61 4.20 2.62 -7.48
CA PRO A 61 3.25 1.53 -7.45
C PRO A 61 3.37 0.77 -8.77
N ASP A 62 3.41 -0.55 -8.70
CA ASP A 62 3.43 -1.41 -9.88
C ASP A 62 2.08 -2.12 -10.06
N LEU A 63 1.89 -2.76 -11.21
CA LEU A 63 0.67 -3.52 -11.47
C LEU A 63 0.47 -4.69 -10.49
N GLU A 64 1.53 -5.16 -9.83
CA GLU A 64 1.47 -6.24 -8.85
C GLU A 64 1.02 -5.77 -7.45
N ASP A 65 0.97 -4.46 -7.21
CA ASP A 65 0.37 -3.86 -6.02
C ASP A 65 -1.17 -3.87 -6.08
N ILE A 66 -1.76 -4.09 -7.26
CA ILE A 66 -3.20 -4.20 -7.43
C ILE A 66 -3.66 -5.62 -7.05
N VAL A 67 -4.30 -5.73 -5.88
CA VAL A 67 -4.81 -7.01 -5.35
C VAL A 67 -6.18 -7.38 -5.96
N ASP A 68 -6.96 -6.38 -6.38
CA ASP A 68 -8.28 -6.58 -7.00
C ASP A 68 -8.13 -6.99 -8.47
N ALA A 69 -8.56 -8.19 -8.81
CA ALA A 69 -8.42 -8.75 -10.16
C ALA A 69 -9.24 -7.98 -11.23
N ASP A 70 -10.42 -7.48 -10.87
CA ASP A 70 -11.26 -6.70 -11.79
C ASP A 70 -10.66 -5.32 -12.04
N LEU A 71 -10.09 -4.70 -11.00
CA LEU A 71 -9.33 -3.47 -11.11
C LEU A 71 -8.06 -3.68 -11.93
N TYR A 72 -7.32 -4.77 -11.67
CA TYR A 72 -6.11 -5.12 -12.39
C TYR A 72 -6.39 -5.24 -13.89
N GLU A 73 -7.42 -5.99 -14.29
CA GLU A 73 -7.76 -6.18 -15.70
C GLU A 73 -8.24 -4.88 -16.35
N LYS A 74 -9.01 -4.06 -15.64
CA LYS A 74 -9.42 -2.73 -16.13
C LYS A 74 -8.22 -1.80 -16.30
N VAL A 75 -7.32 -1.76 -15.34
CA VAL A 75 -6.14 -0.90 -15.37
C VAL A 75 -5.16 -1.37 -16.44
N LYS A 76 -4.85 -2.67 -16.51
CA LYS A 76 -4.02 -3.28 -17.55
C LYS A 76 -4.53 -3.01 -18.97
N LYS A 77 -5.85 -3.00 -19.17
CA LYS A 77 -6.47 -2.68 -20.47
C LYS A 77 -6.29 -1.20 -20.87
N HIS A 78 -6.18 -0.29 -19.91
CA HIS A 78 -6.11 1.16 -20.15
C HIS A 78 -4.73 1.78 -19.92
N ILE A 79 -3.77 1.02 -19.37
CA ILE A 79 -2.36 1.42 -19.36
C ILE A 79 -1.81 1.19 -20.77
N PRO A 80 -1.37 2.25 -21.49
CA PRO A 80 -0.62 2.06 -22.72
C PRO A 80 0.65 1.31 -22.35
N GLY A 81 1.10 0.35 -23.17
CA GLY A 81 2.27 -0.50 -22.91
C GLY A 81 3.62 0.21 -22.77
N ASN A 82 3.62 1.52 -22.50
CA ASN A 82 4.78 2.34 -22.18
C ASN A 82 4.80 2.69 -20.67
N PRO A 83 5.80 2.20 -19.91
CA PRO A 83 5.96 2.47 -18.48
C PRO A 83 6.01 3.97 -18.12
N CYS A 84 6.45 4.82 -19.06
CA CYS A 84 6.57 6.26 -18.86
C CYS A 84 5.23 6.97 -18.69
N VAL A 85 4.14 6.47 -19.30
CA VAL A 85 2.82 7.12 -19.25
C VAL A 85 2.11 6.82 -17.93
N PHE A 86 2.36 5.63 -17.36
CA PHE A 86 1.82 5.25 -16.06
C PHE A 86 2.37 6.14 -14.94
N HIS A 87 3.67 6.45 -14.99
CA HIS A 87 4.29 7.39 -14.06
C HIS A 87 3.65 8.78 -14.11
N ALA A 88 3.42 9.32 -15.32
CA ALA A 88 2.77 10.63 -15.50
C ALA A 88 1.32 10.65 -15.00
N MET A 89 0.56 9.57 -15.19
CA MET A 89 -0.83 9.50 -14.76
C MET A 89 -0.98 9.43 -13.23
N VAL A 90 -0.11 8.69 -12.55
CA VAL A 90 -0.15 8.59 -11.08
C VAL A 90 0.26 9.90 -10.41
N THR A 91 1.23 10.64 -10.97
CA THR A 91 1.66 11.93 -10.41
C THR A 91 0.68 13.07 -10.70
N ALA A 92 -0.12 13.02 -11.77
CA ALA A 92 -1.08 14.08 -12.10
C ALA A 92 -2.35 14.10 -11.22
N TYR A 93 -2.60 13.04 -10.44
CA TYR A 93 -3.78 12.90 -9.57
C TYR A 93 -3.44 12.84 -8.06
N SER A 94 -2.19 13.15 -7.67
CA SER A 94 -1.79 13.39 -6.27
C SER A 94 -1.60 14.88 -6.02
#